data_AF-A0A3N5N443-F1
#
_entry.id   AF-A0A3N5N443-F1
#
_cell.length_a   1.000
_cell.length_b   1.000
_cell.length_c   1.000
_cell.angle_alpha   90.00
_cell.angle_beta   90.00
_cell.angle_gamma   90.00
#
_symmetry.space_group_name_H-M   'P 1'
#
loop_
_entity.id
_entity.type
_entity.pdbx_description
1 polymer ?
#
loop_
_entity_poly.entity_id
_entity_poly.type
_entity_poly.pdbx_seq_one_letter_code
_entity_poly.pdbx_strand_id
1 'polypeptide(L)'
;MAGRAETLNEALASAYKVNPRLDAARATLRATDEEVPRAISGYRPVITGEADTTFRHSTTQPSIPPNGDTNPRGYQVQLVQPLFRGFRVVNTVAEAEATVRAGRETLRSVEQSVLLEAVTAYMDVVRDQAIVRLRENNVTVLTRDLRATQDRFNVGEVTRTDVAQAQARRAAAVSALDLAKSNLQTSRATYERVIGHPPTNLVEPRPTPLAPKNLADGTEISARENPAVVAALYREQGARHAIDRIRGERLPSAQLEAGYQRRFDDNVGIDSQEIATVTGRLTVPFYTGGEVEARVRQAKHTHVSRLQEIEQARTEVLAQVVAAWSQLIAARAQLESDQASVDANRIALAGVREEERVGQ
;
A
#
# COMPACT_ATOMS: atom_id res chain seq x y z
N MET A 1 -12.85 32.82 13.78
CA MET A 1 -12.53 31.65 14.64
C MET A 1 -11.02 31.60 14.77
N ALA A 2 -10.47 31.77 15.98
CA ALA A 2 -9.03 31.64 16.20
C ALA A 2 -8.63 30.20 15.85
N GLY A 3 -7.90 30.02 14.75
CA GLY A 3 -7.53 28.72 14.22
C GLY A 3 -6.63 27.99 15.21
N ARG A 4 -7.11 26.84 15.71
CA ARG A 4 -6.33 25.91 16.54
C ARG A 4 -5.06 25.53 15.75
N ALA A 5 -3.90 25.68 16.37
CA ALA A 5 -2.64 25.31 15.76
C ALA A 5 -2.60 23.79 15.59
N GLU A 6 -2.36 23.33 14.37
CA GLU A 6 -2.36 21.92 14.04
C GLU A 6 -1.03 21.27 14.42
N THR A 7 -1.10 20.15 15.11
CA THR A 7 0.07 19.36 15.51
C THR A 7 0.37 18.25 14.51
N LEU A 8 1.62 17.77 14.47
CA LEU A 8 2.00 16.62 13.64
C LEU A 8 1.10 15.40 13.88
N ASN A 9 0.70 15.12 15.13
CA ASN A 9 -0.17 14.00 15.46
C ASN A 9 -1.58 14.16 14.87
N GLU A 10 -2.12 15.37 14.85
CA GLU A 10 -3.43 15.66 14.24
C GLU A 10 -3.36 15.48 12.72
N ALA A 11 -2.28 15.98 12.09
CA ALA A 11 -2.03 15.80 10.66
C ALA A 11 -1.89 14.32 10.26
N LEU A 12 -1.14 13.53 11.05
CA LEU A 12 -1.01 12.09 10.83
C LEU A 12 -2.34 11.34 11.01
N ALA A 13 -3.13 11.73 12.02
CA ALA A 13 -4.45 11.16 12.22
C ALA A 13 -5.41 11.48 11.07
N SER A 14 -5.32 12.67 10.48
CA SER A 14 -6.07 13.03 9.28
C SER A 14 -5.62 12.20 8.07
N ALA A 15 -4.32 12.14 7.79
CA ALA A 15 -3.76 11.33 6.72
C ALA A 15 -4.18 9.85 6.83
N TYR A 16 -4.13 9.27 8.04
CA TYR A 16 -4.55 7.89 8.27
C TYR A 16 -6.05 7.64 7.99
N LYS A 17 -6.89 8.67 8.13
CA LYS A 17 -8.34 8.55 7.93
C LYS A 17 -8.77 8.85 6.50
N VAL A 18 -8.13 9.79 5.82
CA VAL A 18 -8.63 10.39 4.58
C VAL A 18 -7.80 10.00 3.35
N ASN A 19 -6.56 9.50 3.52
CA ASN A 19 -5.67 9.28 2.39
C ASN A 19 -6.21 8.18 1.43
N PRO A 20 -6.48 8.50 0.15
CA PRO A 20 -7.08 7.56 -0.80
C PRO A 20 -6.23 6.31 -1.07
N ARG A 21 -4.90 6.42 -0.99
CA ARG A 21 -3.98 5.29 -1.19
C ARG A 21 -4.16 4.25 -0.07
N LEU A 22 -4.41 4.71 1.15
CA LEU A 22 -4.64 3.84 2.29
C LEU A 22 -6.01 3.17 2.21
N ASP A 23 -7.04 3.91 1.81
CA ASP A 23 -8.38 3.34 1.63
C ASP A 23 -8.43 2.32 0.47
N ALA A 24 -7.71 2.57 -0.62
CA ALA A 24 -7.53 1.60 -1.69
C ALA A 24 -6.84 0.32 -1.17
N ALA A 25 -5.76 0.45 -0.39
CA ALA A 25 -5.07 -0.70 0.20
C ALA A 25 -5.96 -1.49 1.17
N ARG A 26 -6.78 -0.80 1.98
CA ARG A 26 -7.79 -1.43 2.87
C ARG A 26 -8.85 -2.18 2.07
N ALA A 27 -9.35 -1.60 0.99
CA ALA A 27 -10.33 -2.25 0.12
C ALA A 27 -9.74 -3.50 -0.56
N THR A 28 -8.49 -3.43 -1.04
CA THR A 28 -7.76 -4.59 -1.57
C THR A 28 -7.61 -5.67 -0.51
N LEU A 29 -7.26 -5.33 0.73
CA LEU A 29 -7.19 -6.32 1.81
C LEU A 29 -8.53 -7.00 2.07
N ARG A 30 -9.64 -6.25 2.14
CA ARG A 30 -10.99 -6.84 2.29
C ARG A 30 -11.32 -7.77 1.13
N ALA A 31 -10.92 -7.44 -0.10
CA ALA A 31 -11.09 -8.32 -1.24
C ALA A 31 -10.25 -9.60 -1.13
N THR A 32 -9.02 -9.51 -0.61
CA THR A 32 -8.19 -10.68 -0.28
C THR A 32 -8.79 -11.50 0.86
N ASP A 33 -9.40 -10.87 1.88
CA ASP A 33 -10.06 -11.56 2.99
C ASP A 33 -11.17 -12.50 2.48
N GLU A 34 -11.88 -12.13 1.40
CA GLU A 34 -12.90 -12.97 0.76
C GLU A 34 -12.34 -14.26 0.11
N GLU A 35 -11.03 -14.39 -0.06
CA GLU A 35 -10.42 -15.65 -0.52
C GLU A 35 -10.57 -16.77 0.51
N VAL A 36 -10.61 -16.46 1.81
CA VAL A 36 -10.77 -17.47 2.87
C VAL A 36 -12.18 -18.08 2.86
N PRO A 37 -13.29 -17.30 2.87
CA PRO A 37 -14.64 -17.84 2.64
C PRO A 37 -14.76 -18.61 1.32
N ARG A 38 -14.14 -18.12 0.24
CA ARG A 38 -14.09 -18.84 -1.04
C ARG A 38 -13.39 -20.19 -0.91
N ALA A 39 -12.28 -20.28 -0.18
CA ALA A 39 -11.61 -21.56 0.10
C ALA A 39 -12.49 -22.49 0.97
N ILE A 40 -13.11 -21.96 2.02
CA ILE A 40 -14.01 -22.69 2.93
C ILE A 40 -15.25 -23.21 2.19
N SER A 41 -15.69 -22.55 1.12
CA SER A 41 -16.79 -23.03 0.28
C SER A 41 -16.55 -24.43 -0.27
N GLY A 42 -15.27 -24.86 -0.36
CA GLY A 42 -14.90 -26.22 -0.72
C GLY A 42 -15.39 -27.31 0.24
N TYR A 43 -15.84 -26.97 1.45
CA TYR A 43 -16.50 -27.87 2.40
C TYR A 43 -18.02 -27.82 2.35
N ARG A 44 -18.59 -26.79 1.71
CA ARG A 44 -20.02 -26.52 1.75
C ARG A 44 -20.74 -27.33 0.67
N PRO A 45 -22.02 -27.69 0.91
CA PRO A 45 -22.84 -28.25 -0.14
C PRO A 45 -23.09 -27.19 -1.21
N VAL A 46 -23.15 -27.65 -2.46
CA VAL A 46 -23.60 -26.83 -3.59
C VAL A 46 -24.97 -27.36 -4.00
N ILE A 47 -25.96 -26.48 -4.05
CA ILE A 47 -27.32 -26.81 -4.50
C ILE A 47 -27.57 -26.02 -5.79
N THR A 48 -27.87 -26.74 -6.86
CA THR A 48 -28.17 -26.17 -8.18
C THR A 48 -29.56 -26.58 -8.60
N GLY A 49 -30.37 -25.61 -9.01
CA GLY A 49 -31.66 -25.84 -9.66
C GLY A 49 -31.54 -25.50 -11.14
N GLU A 50 -32.10 -26.34 -11.99
CA GLU A 50 -32.18 -26.11 -13.43
C GLU A 50 -33.61 -26.43 -13.89
N ALA A 51 -34.09 -25.66 -14.87
CA ALA A 51 -35.36 -25.91 -15.53
C ALA A 51 -35.18 -25.67 -17.02
N ASP A 52 -35.77 -26.55 -17.81
CA ASP A 52 -35.61 -26.51 -19.26
C ASP A 52 -36.92 -26.91 -19.96
N THR A 53 -37.03 -26.45 -21.20
CA THR A 53 -38.06 -26.86 -22.14
C THR A 53 -37.41 -26.98 -23.50
N THR A 54 -37.78 -28.03 -24.23
CA THR A 54 -37.23 -28.36 -25.54
C THR A 54 -38.37 -28.67 -26.48
N PHE A 55 -38.23 -28.35 -27.76
CA PHE A 55 -39.05 -28.92 -28.82
C PHE A 55 -38.24 -30.02 -29.51
N ARG A 56 -38.81 -31.22 -29.60
CA ARG A 56 -38.11 -32.40 -30.12
C ARG A 56 -39.01 -33.11 -31.13
N HIS A 57 -38.61 -33.03 -32.39
CA HIS A 57 -39.14 -33.89 -33.46
C HIS A 57 -38.33 -35.18 -33.51
N SER A 58 -38.97 -36.34 -33.37
CA SER A 58 -38.31 -37.65 -33.40
C SER A 58 -38.85 -38.53 -34.51
N THR A 59 -37.94 -39.12 -35.28
CA THR A 59 -38.23 -40.09 -36.33
C THR A 59 -37.37 -41.34 -36.09
N THR A 60 -37.99 -42.48 -35.84
CA THR A 60 -37.32 -43.78 -35.58
C THR A 60 -37.78 -44.84 -36.58
N GLN A 61 -36.86 -45.74 -36.97
CA GLN A 61 -37.12 -46.84 -37.89
C GLN A 61 -36.47 -48.15 -37.38
N PRO A 62 -37.24 -49.23 -37.14
CA PRO A 62 -38.70 -49.30 -37.20
C PRO A 62 -39.35 -48.38 -36.15
N SER A 63 -40.57 -47.91 -36.42
CA SER A 63 -41.29 -46.86 -35.68
C SER A 63 -41.81 -47.33 -34.32
N ILE A 64 -40.91 -47.78 -33.44
CA ILE A 64 -41.18 -48.15 -32.06
C ILE A 64 -40.09 -47.50 -31.19
N PRO A 65 -40.39 -46.41 -30.48
CA PRO A 65 -41.69 -45.73 -30.32
C PRO A 65 -42.19 -45.00 -31.60
N PRO A 66 -43.47 -44.59 -31.69
CA PRO A 66 -43.97 -43.84 -32.84
C PRO A 66 -43.21 -42.53 -33.10
N ASN A 67 -43.11 -42.14 -34.38
CA ASN A 67 -42.62 -40.81 -34.77
C ASN A 67 -43.58 -39.74 -34.24
N GLY A 68 -43.03 -38.61 -33.79
CA GLY A 68 -43.87 -37.54 -33.26
C GLY A 68 -43.08 -36.34 -32.75
N ASP A 69 -43.83 -35.26 -32.54
CA ASP A 69 -43.37 -34.07 -31.86
C ASP A 69 -43.60 -34.24 -30.36
N THR A 70 -42.56 -33.97 -29.59
CA THR A 70 -42.62 -33.89 -28.14
C THR A 70 -42.12 -32.53 -27.69
N ASN A 71 -42.64 -32.06 -26.57
CA ASN A 71 -42.18 -30.83 -25.94
C ASN A 71 -41.63 -31.12 -24.54
N PRO A 72 -40.51 -31.88 -24.43
CA PRO A 72 -39.93 -32.24 -23.15
C PRO A 72 -39.68 -31.00 -22.33
N ARG A 73 -40.15 -31.03 -21.09
CA ARG A 73 -39.93 -29.97 -20.13
C ARG A 73 -39.70 -30.57 -18.77
N GLY A 74 -38.97 -29.86 -17.92
CA GLY A 74 -38.71 -30.37 -16.59
C GLY A 74 -37.92 -29.41 -15.75
N TYR A 75 -37.73 -29.85 -14.52
CA TYR A 75 -36.86 -29.20 -13.58
C TYR A 75 -36.07 -30.25 -12.81
N GLN A 76 -34.86 -29.89 -12.43
CA GLN A 76 -33.99 -30.71 -11.60
C GLN A 76 -33.37 -29.86 -10.49
N VAL A 77 -33.26 -30.46 -9.31
CA VAL A 77 -32.51 -29.91 -8.19
C VAL A 77 -31.44 -30.93 -7.82
N GLN A 78 -30.19 -30.50 -7.82
CA GLN A 78 -29.04 -31.31 -7.49
C GLN A 78 -28.30 -30.69 -6.30
N LEU A 79 -28.01 -31.52 -5.30
CA LEU A 79 -27.15 -31.22 -4.17
C LEU A 79 -25.86 -32.04 -4.33
N VAL A 80 -24.72 -31.37 -4.17
CA VAL A 80 -23.39 -32.00 -4.09
C VAL A 80 -22.73 -31.58 -2.79
N GLN A 81 -22.55 -32.52 -1.88
CA GLN A 81 -21.84 -32.33 -0.61
C GLN A 81 -20.48 -33.02 -0.65
N PRO A 82 -19.37 -32.26 -0.69
CA PRO A 82 -18.04 -32.83 -0.52
C PRO A 82 -17.90 -33.38 0.91
N LEU A 83 -17.52 -34.65 1.06
CA LEU A 83 -17.25 -35.25 2.36
C LEU A 83 -15.75 -35.28 2.65
N PHE A 84 -14.95 -35.61 1.62
CA PHE A 84 -13.50 -35.64 1.68
C PHE A 84 -12.90 -35.32 0.32
N ARG A 85 -11.85 -34.50 0.29
CA ARG A 85 -11.18 -34.08 -0.96
C ARG A 85 -9.67 -34.22 -0.83
N GLY A 86 -9.17 -35.30 -0.24
CA GLY A 86 -7.73 -35.54 -0.14
C GLY A 86 -6.96 -34.43 0.57
N PHE A 87 -7.53 -33.84 1.63
CA PHE A 87 -7.00 -32.66 2.33
C PHE A 87 -6.76 -31.41 1.46
N ARG A 88 -7.23 -31.39 0.20
CA ARG A 88 -7.07 -30.24 -0.70
C ARG A 88 -7.70 -28.99 -0.12
N VAL A 89 -8.94 -29.09 0.38
CA VAL A 89 -9.68 -27.94 0.93
C VAL A 89 -8.99 -27.39 2.19
N VAL A 90 -8.44 -28.26 3.06
CA VAL A 90 -7.68 -27.83 4.26
C VAL A 90 -6.50 -26.97 3.85
N ASN A 91 -5.73 -27.45 2.87
CA ASN A 91 -4.57 -26.73 2.37
C ASN A 91 -4.95 -25.48 1.56
N THR A 92 -6.06 -25.47 0.81
CA THR A 92 -6.57 -24.26 0.15
C THR A 92 -6.95 -23.18 1.17
N VAL A 93 -7.57 -23.56 2.29
CA VAL A 93 -7.92 -22.61 3.37
C VAL A 93 -6.65 -22.08 4.03
N ALA A 94 -5.70 -22.95 4.36
CA ALA A 94 -4.43 -22.54 4.96
C ALA A 94 -3.58 -21.65 4.02
N GLU A 95 -3.61 -21.93 2.71
CA GLU A 95 -3.00 -21.08 1.68
C GLU A 95 -3.67 -19.70 1.63
N ALA A 96 -5.01 -19.63 1.60
CA ALA A 96 -5.75 -18.37 1.60
C ALA A 96 -5.52 -17.55 2.89
N GLU A 97 -5.49 -18.19 4.06
CA GLU A 97 -5.18 -17.54 5.34
C GLU A 97 -3.75 -16.96 5.36
N ALA A 98 -2.78 -17.67 4.79
CA ALA A 98 -1.42 -17.18 4.63
C ALA A 98 -1.38 -15.96 3.68
N THR A 99 -2.11 -16.00 2.56
CA THR A 99 -2.26 -14.86 1.65
C THR A 99 -2.88 -13.64 2.34
N VAL A 100 -3.93 -13.83 3.14
CA VAL A 100 -4.54 -12.76 3.95
C VAL A 100 -3.55 -12.16 4.93
N ARG A 101 -2.80 -12.99 5.66
CA ARG A 101 -1.77 -12.50 6.59
C ARG A 101 -0.67 -11.71 5.87
N ALA A 102 -0.22 -12.17 4.70
CA ALA A 102 0.71 -11.41 3.86
C ALA A 102 0.10 -10.08 3.38
N GLY A 103 -1.20 -10.07 3.04
CA GLY A 103 -1.95 -8.87 2.67
C GLY A 103 -2.02 -7.85 3.79
N ARG A 104 -2.21 -8.28 5.04
CA ARG A 104 -2.21 -7.40 6.23
C ARG A 104 -0.87 -6.71 6.44
N GLU A 105 0.23 -7.44 6.30
CA GLU A 105 1.57 -6.85 6.39
C GLU A 105 1.88 -5.93 5.19
N THR A 106 1.33 -6.24 4.02
CA THR A 106 1.41 -5.34 2.85
C THR A 106 0.66 -4.03 3.13
N LEU A 107 -0.54 -4.09 3.73
CA LEU A 107 -1.27 -2.90 4.18
C LEU A 107 -0.46 -2.11 5.21
N ARG A 108 0.14 -2.78 6.20
CA ARG A 108 0.98 -2.13 7.22
C ARG A 108 2.19 -1.41 6.61
N SER A 109 2.79 -1.96 5.55
CA SER A 109 3.85 -1.28 4.78
C SER A 109 3.34 -0.01 4.08
N VAL A 110 2.13 -0.07 3.49
CA VAL A 110 1.48 1.11 2.90
C VAL A 110 1.16 2.16 3.96
N GLU A 111 0.66 1.75 5.13
CA GLU A 111 0.42 2.64 6.27
C GLU A 111 1.71 3.36 6.69
N GLN A 112 2.81 2.64 6.89
CA GLN A 112 4.11 3.23 7.23
C GLN A 112 4.59 4.22 6.17
N SER A 113 4.44 3.87 4.89
CA SER A 113 4.84 4.74 3.77
C SER A 113 4.02 6.03 3.72
N VAL A 114 2.69 5.94 3.87
CA VAL A 114 1.79 7.11 3.88
C VAL A 114 2.06 8.00 5.10
N LEU A 115 2.29 7.41 6.27
CA LEU A 115 2.63 8.17 7.48
C LEU A 115 3.99 8.88 7.33
N LEU A 116 5.00 8.23 6.75
CA LEU A 116 6.29 8.86 6.47
C LEU A 116 6.16 10.00 5.45
N GLU A 117 5.36 9.81 4.40
CA GLU A 117 5.06 10.84 3.41
C GLU A 117 4.36 12.05 4.07
N ALA A 118 3.42 11.79 4.99
CA ALA A 118 2.73 12.83 5.74
C ALA A 118 3.67 13.60 6.68
N VAL A 119 4.59 12.92 7.38
CA VAL A 119 5.63 13.59 8.19
C VAL A 119 6.51 14.46 7.31
N THR A 120 6.96 13.95 6.18
CA THR A 120 7.82 14.69 5.24
C THR A 120 7.12 15.95 4.73
N ALA A 121 5.88 15.81 4.24
CA ALA A 121 5.10 16.94 3.73
C ALA A 121 4.81 17.99 4.82
N TYR A 122 4.53 17.55 6.05
CA TYR A 122 4.37 18.45 7.20
C TYR A 122 5.64 19.26 7.47
N MET A 123 6.79 18.57 7.55
CA MET A 123 8.08 19.21 7.83
C MET A 123 8.53 20.13 6.69
N ASP A 124 8.25 19.78 5.43
CA ASP A 124 8.54 20.62 4.27
C ASP A 124 7.77 21.95 4.34
N VAL A 125 6.48 21.93 4.70
CA VAL A 125 5.71 23.17 4.88
C VAL A 125 6.27 24.01 6.02
N VAL A 126 6.59 23.41 7.16
CA VAL A 126 7.17 24.13 8.32
C VAL A 126 8.50 24.78 7.93
N ARG A 127 9.40 24.02 7.27
CA ARG A 127 10.68 24.51 6.76
C ARG A 127 10.51 25.66 5.79
N ASP A 128 9.67 25.50 4.77
CA ASP A 128 9.54 26.48 3.69
C ASP A 128 8.85 27.77 4.18
N GLN A 129 7.95 27.67 5.17
CA GLN A 129 7.43 28.84 5.87
C GLN A 129 8.54 29.62 6.60
N ALA A 130 9.48 28.92 7.26
CA ALA A 130 10.61 29.56 7.90
C ALA A 130 11.55 30.22 6.87
N ILE A 131 11.79 29.58 5.73
CA ILE A 131 12.59 30.15 4.63
C ILE A 131 11.94 31.41 4.07
N VAL A 132 10.62 31.40 3.81
CA VAL A 132 9.91 32.59 3.34
C VAL A 132 10.05 33.73 4.33
N ARG A 133 9.81 33.50 5.64
CA ARG A 133 9.99 34.51 6.69
C ARG A 133 11.41 35.08 6.72
N LEU A 134 12.43 34.22 6.57
CA LEU A 134 13.83 34.63 6.52
C LEU A 134 14.11 35.52 5.29
N ARG A 135 13.58 35.15 4.11
CA ARG A 135 13.76 35.91 2.87
C ARG A 135 13.00 37.25 2.91
N GLU A 136 11.83 37.31 3.51
CA GLU A 136 11.08 38.56 3.73
C GLU A 136 11.85 39.53 4.63
N ASN A 137 12.46 39.02 5.70
CA ASN A 137 13.33 39.81 6.56
C ASN A 137 14.55 40.33 5.76
N ASN A 138 15.20 39.46 4.99
CA ASN A 138 16.35 39.86 4.16
C ASN A 138 16.00 40.96 3.14
N VAL A 139 14.85 40.86 2.46
CA VAL A 139 14.37 41.92 1.56
C VAL A 139 14.12 43.22 2.33
N THR A 140 13.58 43.14 3.55
CA THR A 140 13.35 44.31 4.42
C THR A 140 14.67 44.98 4.80
N VAL A 141 15.69 44.20 5.19
CA VAL A 141 17.04 44.70 5.51
C VAL A 141 17.67 45.38 4.29
N LEU A 142 17.75 44.68 3.15
CA LEU A 142 18.36 45.22 1.93
C LEU A 142 17.60 46.42 1.34
N THR A 143 16.31 46.55 1.62
CA THR A 143 15.53 47.75 1.26
C THR A 143 15.92 48.95 2.12
N ARG A 144 16.20 48.74 3.41
CA ARG A 144 16.72 49.80 4.30
C ARG A 144 18.15 50.20 3.89
N ASP A 145 18.99 49.22 3.58
CA ASP A 145 20.36 49.47 3.14
C ASP A 145 20.38 50.28 1.85
N LEU A 146 19.57 49.91 0.84
CA LEU A 146 19.43 50.67 -0.39
C LEU A 146 19.00 52.13 -0.13
N ARG A 147 18.05 52.34 0.80
CA ARG A 147 17.61 53.69 1.16
C ARG A 147 18.75 54.49 1.80
N ALA A 148 19.48 53.90 2.74
CA ALA A 148 20.64 54.53 3.36
C ALA A 148 21.74 54.88 2.34
N THR A 149 22.05 53.98 1.41
CA THR A 149 23.02 54.25 0.32
C THR A 149 22.54 55.37 -0.60
N GLN A 150 21.25 55.43 -0.92
CA GLN A 150 20.68 56.51 -1.72
C GLN A 150 20.76 57.87 -1.00
N ASP A 151 20.48 57.90 0.31
CA ASP A 151 20.57 59.11 1.12
C ASP A 151 22.02 59.62 1.20
N ARG A 152 23.01 58.72 1.40
CA ARG A 152 24.45 59.03 1.34
C ARG A 152 24.91 59.51 -0.03
N PHE A 153 24.35 58.96 -1.11
CA PHE A 153 24.65 59.40 -2.48
C PHE A 153 24.17 60.84 -2.71
N ASN A 154 22.99 61.20 -2.20
CA ASN A 154 22.41 62.53 -2.35
C ASN A 154 23.23 63.62 -1.65
N VAL A 155 23.97 63.28 -0.59
CA VAL A 155 24.92 64.18 0.10
C VAL A 155 26.36 64.04 -0.40
N GLY A 156 26.61 63.21 -1.42
CA GLY A 156 27.90 63.04 -2.07
C GLY A 156 28.92 62.14 -1.35
N GLU A 157 28.50 61.36 -0.36
CA GLU A 157 29.38 60.49 0.44
C GLU A 157 29.72 59.16 -0.27
N VAL A 158 28.83 58.67 -1.14
CA VAL A 158 29.03 57.42 -1.91
C VAL A 158 28.81 57.65 -3.40
N THR A 159 29.20 56.69 -4.23
CA THR A 159 29.14 56.80 -5.70
C THR A 159 27.85 56.19 -6.27
N ARG A 160 27.55 56.50 -7.53
CA ARG A 160 26.44 55.88 -8.27
C ARG A 160 26.61 54.35 -8.40
N THR A 161 27.85 53.88 -8.38
CA THR A 161 28.17 52.44 -8.42
C THR A 161 27.67 51.74 -7.17
N ASP A 162 27.82 52.36 -6.00
CA ASP A 162 27.38 51.79 -4.71
C ASP A 162 25.85 51.66 -4.66
N VAL A 163 25.13 52.69 -5.13
CA VAL A 163 23.67 52.66 -5.28
C VAL A 163 23.25 51.53 -6.23
N ALA A 164 23.89 51.41 -7.40
CA ALA A 164 23.57 50.36 -8.36
C ALA A 164 23.83 48.94 -7.79
N GLN A 165 24.89 48.76 -7.01
CA GLN A 165 25.16 47.49 -6.31
C GLN A 165 24.10 47.19 -5.26
N ALA A 166 23.68 48.16 -4.45
CA ALA A 166 22.61 47.99 -3.48
C ALA A 166 21.27 47.65 -4.15
N GLN A 167 20.94 48.31 -5.27
CA GLN A 167 19.76 47.99 -6.08
C GLN A 167 19.81 46.55 -6.61
N ALA A 168 20.96 46.12 -7.14
CA ALA A 168 21.15 44.76 -7.65
C ALA A 168 20.99 43.71 -6.53
N ARG A 169 21.58 43.94 -5.34
CA ARG A 169 21.43 43.05 -4.18
C ARG A 169 19.97 42.93 -3.73
N ARG A 170 19.24 44.04 -3.65
CA ARG A 170 17.81 44.04 -3.33
C ARG A 170 16.99 43.28 -4.38
N ALA A 171 17.24 43.52 -5.67
CA ALA A 171 16.54 42.83 -6.75
C ALA A 171 16.78 41.31 -6.70
N ALA A 172 18.01 40.88 -6.46
CA ALA A 172 18.34 39.46 -6.26
C ALA A 172 17.61 38.85 -5.06
N ALA A 173 17.49 39.59 -3.95
CA ALA A 173 16.76 39.13 -2.77
C ALA A 173 15.24 39.02 -3.01
N VAL A 174 14.66 39.93 -3.79
CA VAL A 174 13.24 39.84 -4.20
C VAL A 174 13.01 38.59 -5.05
N SER A 175 13.86 38.34 -6.05
CA SER A 175 13.79 37.12 -6.86
C SER A 175 13.89 35.84 -6.00
N ALA A 176 14.80 35.82 -5.03
CA ALA A 176 14.93 34.69 -4.10
C ALA A 176 13.71 34.51 -3.18
N LEU A 177 13.04 35.60 -2.78
CA LEU A 177 11.78 35.55 -2.02
C LEU A 177 10.64 34.98 -2.87
N ASP A 178 10.52 35.40 -4.12
CA ASP A 178 9.47 34.91 -5.02
C ASP A 178 9.63 33.42 -5.31
N LEU A 179 10.87 32.95 -5.49
CA LEU A 179 11.18 31.52 -5.58
C LEU A 179 10.79 30.77 -4.30
N ALA A 180 11.12 31.31 -3.12
CA ALA A 180 10.77 30.69 -1.84
C ALA A 180 9.25 30.60 -1.64
N LYS A 181 8.48 31.62 -2.06
CA LYS A 181 7.01 31.59 -2.04
C LYS A 181 6.44 30.53 -2.97
N SER A 182 7.01 30.37 -4.17
CA SER A 182 6.63 29.31 -5.11
C SER A 182 6.87 27.91 -4.52
N ASN A 183 8.03 27.70 -3.90
CA ASN A 183 8.36 26.43 -3.22
C ASN A 183 7.39 26.14 -2.07
N LEU A 184 7.11 27.13 -1.22
CA LEU A 184 6.12 26.99 -0.14
C LEU A 184 4.73 26.60 -0.69
N GLN A 185 4.31 27.19 -1.80
CA GLN A 185 3.03 26.83 -2.41
C GLN A 185 3.02 25.38 -2.92
N THR A 186 4.13 24.89 -3.46
CA THR A 186 4.30 23.49 -3.89
C THR A 186 4.25 22.54 -2.69
N SER A 187 4.92 22.88 -1.59
CA SER A 187 4.90 22.10 -0.36
C SER A 187 3.49 22.06 0.27
N ARG A 188 2.75 23.18 0.22
CA ARG A 188 1.34 23.23 0.68
C ARG A 188 0.41 22.35 -0.16
N ALA A 189 0.57 22.35 -1.48
CA ALA A 189 -0.20 21.47 -2.36
C ALA A 189 0.12 19.99 -2.10
N THR A 190 1.39 19.66 -1.84
CA THR A 190 1.82 18.30 -1.49
C THR A 190 1.25 17.87 -0.14
N TYR A 191 1.28 18.75 0.86
CA TYR A 191 0.65 18.55 2.16
C TYR A 191 -0.84 18.22 2.01
N GLU A 192 -1.59 19.04 1.27
CA GLU A 192 -3.03 18.87 1.09
C GLU A 192 -3.36 17.55 0.39
N ARG A 193 -2.57 17.15 -0.62
CA ARG A 193 -2.70 15.86 -1.30
C ARG A 193 -2.56 14.67 -0.35
N VAL A 194 -1.65 14.74 0.62
CA VAL A 194 -1.31 13.62 1.50
C VAL A 194 -2.20 13.56 2.73
N ILE A 195 -2.50 14.72 3.34
CA ILE A 195 -3.21 14.85 4.61
C ILE A 195 -4.71 15.07 4.42
N GLY A 196 -5.13 15.56 3.25
CA GLY A 196 -6.52 15.70 2.83
C GLY A 196 -7.16 17.07 3.09
N HIS A 197 -6.41 18.03 3.62
CA HIS A 197 -6.86 19.41 3.81
C HIS A 197 -5.66 20.39 3.81
N PRO A 198 -5.87 21.70 3.59
CA PRO A 198 -4.79 22.67 3.62
C PRO A 198 -4.18 22.82 5.03
N PRO A 199 -2.87 23.18 5.13
CA PRO A 199 -2.19 23.33 6.42
C PRO A 199 -2.66 24.56 7.18
N THR A 200 -2.98 24.42 8.47
CA THR A 200 -3.47 25.53 9.32
C THR A 200 -2.58 25.74 10.54
N ASN A 201 -1.85 26.85 10.59
CA ASN A 201 -1.00 27.25 11.74
C ASN A 201 -0.18 26.07 12.33
N LEU A 202 0.63 25.42 11.49
CA LEU A 202 1.40 24.24 11.87
C LEU A 202 2.36 24.55 13.03
N VAL A 203 2.38 23.67 14.02
CA VAL A 203 3.32 23.73 15.15
C VAL A 203 4.60 22.98 14.79
N GLU A 204 5.76 23.59 15.02
CA GLU A 204 7.03 22.90 14.84
C GLU A 204 7.15 21.69 15.80
N PRO A 205 7.31 20.46 15.30
CA PRO A 205 7.26 19.27 16.13
C PRO A 205 8.57 19.08 16.88
N ARG A 206 8.48 18.61 18.13
CA ARG A 206 9.65 18.24 18.92
C ARG A 206 10.12 16.83 18.55
N PRO A 207 11.43 16.55 18.53
CA PRO A 207 11.95 15.20 18.28
C PRO A 207 11.36 14.18 19.26
N THR A 208 10.85 13.07 18.74
CA THR A 208 10.23 12.00 19.54
C THR A 208 11.29 10.99 20.01
N PRO A 209 11.25 10.50 21.26
CA PRO A 209 12.24 9.57 21.82
C PRO A 209 12.14 8.11 21.32
N LEU A 210 11.31 7.81 20.31
CA LEU A 210 11.01 6.44 19.85
C LEU A 210 12.01 5.88 18.82
N ALA A 211 13.07 6.62 18.47
CA ALA A 211 14.09 6.13 17.54
C ALA A 211 14.97 5.04 18.17
N PRO A 212 15.48 4.07 17.38
CA PRO A 212 16.44 3.08 17.86
C PRO A 212 17.65 3.74 18.52
N LYS A 213 18.21 3.11 19.56
CA LYS A 213 19.33 3.71 20.31
C LYS A 213 20.64 3.67 19.53
N ASN A 214 20.82 2.65 18.70
CA ASN A 214 21.99 2.43 17.88
C ASN A 214 21.62 1.63 16.62
N LEU A 215 22.56 1.51 15.69
CA LEU A 215 22.35 0.77 14.44
C LEU A 215 22.00 -0.70 14.67
N ALA A 216 22.66 -1.37 15.63
CA ALA A 216 22.43 -2.78 15.91
C ALA A 216 20.99 -3.05 16.36
N ASP A 217 20.48 -2.22 17.27
CA ASP A 217 19.09 -2.21 17.72
C ASP A 217 18.11 -2.02 16.55
N GLY A 218 18.40 -1.04 15.67
CA GLY A 218 17.62 -0.81 14.44
C GLY A 218 17.60 -2.02 13.50
N THR A 219 18.75 -2.70 13.31
CA THR A 219 18.82 -3.89 12.46
C THR A 219 18.03 -5.06 13.05
N GLU A 220 18.09 -5.29 14.36
CA GLU A 220 17.36 -6.38 15.01
C GLU A 220 15.84 -6.16 14.94
N ILE A 221 15.37 -4.95 15.24
CA ILE A 221 13.95 -4.58 15.13
C ILE A 221 13.47 -4.79 13.70
N SER A 222 14.24 -4.31 12.71
CA SER A 222 13.85 -4.42 11.30
C SER A 222 13.76 -5.86 10.81
N ALA A 223 14.65 -6.75 11.27
CA ALA A 223 14.65 -8.15 10.86
C ALA A 223 13.41 -8.91 11.38
N ARG A 224 12.84 -8.50 12.51
CA ARG A 224 11.69 -9.17 13.15
C ARG A 224 10.35 -8.54 12.81
N GLU A 225 10.30 -7.21 12.72
CA GLU A 225 9.04 -6.47 12.69
C GLU A 225 8.74 -5.80 11.35
N ASN A 226 9.71 -5.73 10.42
CA ASN A 226 9.48 -5.07 9.15
C ASN A 226 8.38 -5.80 8.35
N PRO A 227 7.29 -5.09 7.97
CA PRO A 227 6.15 -5.75 7.32
C PRO A 227 6.51 -6.40 5.97
N ALA A 228 7.51 -5.93 5.24
CA ALA A 228 7.94 -6.55 3.98
C ALA A 228 8.52 -7.96 4.20
N VAL A 229 9.33 -8.13 5.25
CA VAL A 229 9.91 -9.43 5.63
C VAL A 229 8.82 -10.38 6.12
N VAL A 230 7.93 -9.89 7.00
CA VAL A 230 6.82 -10.71 7.53
C VAL A 230 5.84 -11.11 6.43
N ALA A 231 5.54 -10.21 5.49
CA ALA A 231 4.73 -10.53 4.31
C ALA A 231 5.38 -11.64 3.46
N ALA A 232 6.70 -11.57 3.23
CA ALA A 232 7.43 -12.60 2.49
C ALA A 232 7.38 -13.97 3.20
N LEU A 233 7.50 -14.00 4.53
CA LEU A 233 7.34 -15.22 5.33
C LEU A 233 5.96 -15.85 5.16
N TYR A 234 4.89 -15.05 5.20
CA TYR A 234 3.54 -15.57 4.97
C TYR A 234 3.30 -16.02 3.53
N ARG A 235 3.90 -15.38 2.52
CA ARG A 235 3.85 -15.86 1.12
C ARG A 235 4.55 -17.20 0.95
N GLU A 236 5.68 -17.40 1.63
CA GLU A 236 6.39 -18.68 1.67
C GLU A 236 5.54 -19.78 2.33
N GLN A 237 4.87 -19.45 3.43
CA GLN A 237 3.93 -20.35 4.09
C GLN A 237 2.78 -20.76 3.14
N GLY A 238 2.22 -19.80 2.40
CA GLY A 238 1.21 -20.08 1.37
C GLY A 238 1.73 -21.04 0.29
N ALA A 239 2.98 -20.84 -0.17
CA ALA A 239 3.60 -21.73 -1.14
C ALA A 239 3.82 -23.17 -0.61
N ARG A 240 4.08 -23.34 0.69
CA ARG A 240 4.12 -24.68 1.32
C ARG A 240 2.75 -25.36 1.26
N HIS A 241 1.68 -24.67 1.66
CA HIS A 241 0.32 -25.21 1.59
C HIS A 241 -0.12 -25.49 0.15
N ALA A 242 0.33 -24.70 -0.84
CA ALA A 242 0.09 -24.98 -2.25
C ALA A 242 0.68 -26.33 -2.71
N ILE A 243 1.88 -26.69 -2.23
CA ILE A 243 2.49 -28.01 -2.51
C ILE A 243 1.62 -29.13 -1.95
N ASP A 244 1.15 -29.01 -0.71
CA ASP A 244 0.34 -30.04 -0.06
C ASP A 244 -1.08 -30.13 -0.66
N ARG A 245 -1.64 -29.00 -1.09
CA ARG A 245 -2.88 -28.96 -1.88
C ARG A 245 -2.75 -29.75 -3.18
N ILE A 246 -1.65 -29.59 -3.92
CA ILE A 246 -1.42 -30.32 -5.18
C ILE A 246 -1.18 -31.81 -4.90
N ARG A 247 -0.43 -32.15 -3.83
CA ARG A 247 -0.24 -33.56 -3.41
C ARG A 247 -1.57 -34.23 -3.08
N GLY A 248 -2.50 -33.50 -2.47
CA GLY A 248 -3.83 -33.97 -2.13
C GLY A 248 -4.66 -34.46 -3.31
N GLU A 249 -4.30 -34.10 -4.55
CA GLU A 249 -4.95 -34.59 -5.77
C GLU A 249 -4.70 -36.07 -6.05
N ARG A 250 -3.70 -36.67 -5.40
CA ARG A 250 -3.42 -38.11 -5.47
C ARG A 250 -4.15 -38.91 -4.39
N LEU A 251 -4.82 -38.24 -3.47
CA LEU A 251 -5.54 -38.89 -2.39
C LEU A 251 -6.99 -39.15 -2.80
N PRO A 252 -7.66 -40.14 -2.19
CA PRO A 252 -9.07 -40.39 -2.40
C PRO A 252 -9.92 -39.13 -2.16
N SER A 253 -11.04 -39.05 -2.87
CA SER A 253 -12.09 -38.06 -2.60
C SER A 253 -13.45 -38.75 -2.48
N ALA A 254 -14.26 -38.29 -1.54
CA ALA A 254 -15.59 -38.79 -1.29
C ALA A 254 -16.59 -37.63 -1.32
N GLN A 255 -17.71 -37.83 -1.99
CA GLN A 255 -18.80 -36.86 -2.02
C GLN A 255 -20.16 -37.56 -2.00
N LEU A 256 -21.15 -36.84 -1.48
CA LEU A 256 -22.55 -37.25 -1.50
C LEU A 256 -23.28 -36.40 -2.54
N GLU A 257 -23.97 -37.07 -3.45
CA GLU A 257 -24.80 -36.46 -4.49
C GLU A 257 -26.25 -36.83 -4.21
N ALA A 258 -27.15 -35.84 -4.17
CA ALA A 258 -28.57 -36.06 -4.07
C ALA A 258 -29.29 -35.28 -5.17
N GLY A 259 -30.12 -35.94 -5.96
CA GLY A 259 -30.81 -35.35 -7.10
C GLY A 259 -32.30 -35.60 -7.03
N TYR A 260 -33.08 -34.60 -7.42
CA TYR A 260 -34.50 -34.72 -7.67
C TYR A 260 -34.80 -34.14 -9.04
N GLN A 261 -35.43 -34.92 -9.91
CA GLN A 261 -35.78 -34.51 -11.25
C GLN A 261 -37.22 -34.91 -11.56
N ARG A 262 -37.97 -33.97 -12.14
CA ARG A 262 -39.28 -34.26 -12.72
C ARG A 262 -39.30 -33.82 -14.16
N ARG A 263 -39.65 -34.75 -15.04
CA ARG A 263 -39.77 -34.56 -16.49
C ARG A 263 -41.23 -34.75 -16.90
N PHE A 264 -41.67 -33.97 -17.87
CA PHE A 264 -42.97 -34.06 -18.49
C PHE A 264 -42.79 -34.17 -19.99
N ASP A 265 -43.69 -34.91 -20.63
CA ASP A 265 -43.76 -35.00 -22.10
C ASP A 265 -42.42 -35.44 -22.74
N ASP A 266 -41.59 -36.20 -22.01
CA ASP A 266 -40.22 -36.54 -22.42
C ASP A 266 -40.18 -37.63 -23.51
N ASN A 267 -41.12 -38.57 -23.45
CA ASN A 267 -41.31 -39.62 -24.45
C ASN A 267 -42.80 -39.83 -24.73
N VAL A 268 -43.10 -40.26 -25.96
CA VAL A 268 -44.46 -40.63 -26.37
C VAL A 268 -44.96 -41.78 -25.48
N GLY A 269 -46.01 -41.53 -24.68
CA GLY A 269 -46.63 -42.51 -23.79
C GLY A 269 -46.23 -42.42 -22.31
N ILE A 270 -45.36 -41.47 -21.92
CA ILE A 270 -45.06 -41.16 -20.51
C ILE A 270 -45.30 -39.66 -20.28
N ASP A 271 -46.44 -39.33 -19.68
CA ASP A 271 -46.84 -37.93 -19.43
C ASP A 271 -45.94 -37.25 -18.40
N SER A 272 -45.50 -37.99 -17.38
CA SER A 272 -44.52 -37.49 -16.42
C SER A 272 -43.69 -38.61 -15.80
N GLN A 273 -42.44 -38.26 -15.48
CA GLN A 273 -41.51 -39.13 -14.78
C GLN A 273 -40.84 -38.36 -13.65
N GLU A 274 -40.72 -39.01 -12.50
CA GLU A 274 -40.08 -38.47 -11.31
C GLU A 274 -38.95 -39.39 -10.88
N ILE A 275 -37.77 -38.81 -10.64
CA ILE A 275 -36.56 -39.53 -10.25
C ILE A 275 -35.95 -38.81 -9.05
N ALA A 276 -35.80 -39.54 -7.94
CA ALA A 276 -35.06 -39.10 -6.78
C ALA A 276 -33.89 -40.08 -6.54
N THR A 277 -32.68 -39.56 -6.44
CA THR A 277 -31.47 -40.39 -6.25
C THR A 277 -30.60 -39.82 -5.14
N VAL A 278 -29.97 -40.71 -4.37
CA VAL A 278 -28.89 -40.37 -3.43
C VAL A 278 -27.74 -41.32 -3.73
N THR A 279 -26.57 -40.76 -4.04
CA THR A 279 -25.40 -41.51 -4.48
C THR A 279 -24.17 -41.06 -3.70
N GLY A 280 -23.51 -41.99 -3.01
CA GLY A 280 -22.16 -41.79 -2.50
C GLY A 280 -21.14 -42.10 -3.59
N ARG A 281 -20.27 -41.14 -3.90
CA ARG A 281 -19.19 -41.32 -4.88
C ARG A 281 -17.83 -41.27 -4.19
N LEU A 282 -17.07 -42.35 -4.30
CA LEU A 282 -15.67 -42.44 -3.90
C LEU A 282 -14.80 -42.52 -5.15
N THR A 283 -13.86 -41.58 -5.30
CA THR A 283 -12.92 -41.53 -6.41
C THR A 283 -11.50 -41.69 -5.88
N VAL A 284 -10.82 -42.75 -6.34
CA VAL A 284 -9.43 -43.06 -5.97
C VAL A 284 -8.56 -43.02 -7.24
N PRO A 285 -7.72 -41.99 -7.41
CA PRO A 285 -6.83 -41.90 -8.58
C PRO A 285 -5.61 -42.82 -8.38
N PHE A 286 -5.49 -43.87 -9.20
CA PHE A 286 -4.33 -44.77 -9.16
C PHE A 286 -3.17 -44.30 -10.06
N TYR A 287 -3.49 -43.65 -11.19
CA TYR A 287 -2.49 -43.15 -12.13
C TYR A 287 -2.98 -41.84 -12.77
N THR A 288 -2.15 -40.80 -12.73
CA THR A 288 -2.50 -39.43 -13.18
C THR A 288 -1.64 -38.95 -14.35
N GLY A 289 -1.02 -39.86 -15.10
CA GLY A 289 -0.25 -39.52 -16.32
C GLY A 289 0.95 -38.58 -16.10
N GLY A 290 1.50 -38.51 -14.89
CA GLY A 290 2.66 -37.65 -14.56
C GLY A 290 2.36 -36.16 -14.36
N GLU A 291 1.12 -35.72 -14.60
CA GLU A 291 0.72 -34.32 -14.55
C GLU A 291 0.84 -33.73 -13.13
N VAL A 292 0.29 -34.42 -12.13
CA VAL A 292 0.32 -33.99 -10.73
C VAL A 292 1.76 -33.94 -10.21
N GLU A 293 2.61 -34.88 -10.62
CA GLU A 293 4.03 -34.92 -10.23
C GLU A 293 4.82 -33.74 -10.81
N ALA A 294 4.53 -33.39 -12.07
CA ALA A 294 5.10 -32.20 -12.70
C ALA A 294 4.69 -30.91 -11.95
N ARG A 295 3.41 -30.76 -11.60
CA ARG A 295 2.93 -29.62 -10.78
C ARG A 295 3.52 -29.59 -9.37
N VAL A 296 3.72 -30.73 -8.72
CA VAL A 296 4.43 -30.78 -7.42
C VAL A 296 5.87 -30.31 -7.57
N ARG A 297 6.59 -30.74 -8.61
CA ARG A 297 7.96 -30.24 -8.88
C ARG A 297 7.97 -28.74 -9.15
N GLN A 298 7.04 -28.24 -9.97
CA GLN A 298 6.88 -26.81 -10.23
C GLN A 298 6.64 -26.03 -8.93
N ALA A 299 5.68 -26.46 -8.11
CA ALA A 299 5.35 -25.80 -6.84
C ALA A 299 6.52 -25.81 -5.84
N LYS A 300 7.34 -26.88 -5.82
CA LYS A 300 8.59 -26.91 -5.04
C LYS A 300 9.59 -25.86 -5.51
N HIS A 301 9.76 -25.67 -6.82
CA HIS A 301 10.63 -24.61 -7.32
C HIS A 301 10.09 -23.21 -7.02
N THR A 302 8.76 -23.01 -7.08
CA THR A 302 8.13 -21.77 -6.64
C THR A 302 8.38 -21.52 -5.15
N HIS A 303 8.28 -22.54 -4.30
CA HIS A 303 8.59 -22.44 -2.87
C HIS A 303 10.06 -22.06 -2.63
N VAL A 304 11.01 -22.66 -3.36
CA VAL A 304 12.43 -22.24 -3.33
C VAL A 304 12.60 -20.77 -3.74
N SER A 305 11.87 -20.30 -4.77
CA SER A 305 11.85 -18.88 -5.14
C SER A 305 11.36 -17.99 -3.98
N ARG A 306 10.30 -18.39 -3.26
CA ARG A 306 9.80 -17.65 -2.08
C ARG A 306 10.82 -17.58 -0.94
N LEU A 307 11.65 -18.62 -0.77
CA LEU A 307 12.76 -18.56 0.19
C LEU A 307 13.79 -17.49 -0.21
N GLN A 308 14.13 -17.37 -1.49
CA GLN A 308 15.04 -16.32 -1.96
C GLN A 308 14.43 -14.92 -1.81
N GLU A 309 13.12 -14.77 -2.04
CA GLU A 309 12.41 -13.50 -1.82
C GLU A 309 12.45 -13.06 -0.35
N ILE A 310 12.48 -13.98 0.62
CA ILE A 310 12.66 -13.65 2.04
C ILE A 310 14.06 -13.07 2.27
N GLU A 311 15.11 -13.70 1.75
CA GLU A 311 16.47 -13.20 1.90
C GLU A 311 16.69 -11.87 1.17
N GLN A 312 16.08 -11.70 0.00
CA GLN A 312 16.04 -10.42 -0.69
C GLN A 312 15.37 -9.35 0.18
N ALA A 313 14.18 -9.61 0.72
CA ALA A 313 13.47 -8.65 1.58
C ALA A 313 14.30 -8.27 2.83
N ARG A 314 14.99 -9.25 3.45
CA ARG A 314 15.88 -8.98 4.59
C ARG A 314 17.04 -8.08 4.20
N THR A 315 17.75 -8.39 3.12
CA THR A 315 18.92 -7.61 2.69
C THR A 315 18.54 -6.21 2.25
N GLU A 316 17.41 -6.03 1.56
CA GLU A 316 16.87 -4.72 1.20
C GLU A 316 16.52 -3.87 2.43
N VAL A 317 15.82 -4.46 3.41
CA VAL A 317 15.47 -3.78 4.67
C VAL A 317 16.72 -3.39 5.46
N LEU A 318 17.72 -4.28 5.55
CA LEU A 318 18.98 -3.96 6.20
C LEU A 318 19.70 -2.79 5.52
N ALA A 319 19.77 -2.79 4.18
CA ALA A 319 20.36 -1.68 3.43
C ALA A 319 19.63 -0.35 3.69
N GLN A 320 18.29 -0.38 3.74
CA GLN A 320 17.47 0.81 4.05
C GLN A 320 17.73 1.33 5.47
N VAL A 321 17.84 0.45 6.47
CA VAL A 321 18.14 0.83 7.86
C VAL A 321 19.52 1.47 7.96
N VAL A 322 20.54 0.87 7.34
CA VAL A 322 21.90 1.43 7.35
C VAL A 322 21.94 2.81 6.68
N ALA A 323 21.26 2.96 5.54
CA ALA A 323 21.18 4.25 4.83
C ALA A 323 20.48 5.31 5.69
N ALA A 324 19.30 5.01 6.25
CA ALA A 324 18.53 5.94 7.08
C ALA A 324 19.30 6.33 8.36
N TRP A 325 19.97 5.37 9.01
CA TRP A 325 20.78 5.63 10.19
C TRP A 325 21.99 6.52 9.87
N SER A 326 22.67 6.27 8.76
CA SER A 326 23.81 7.08 8.31
C SER A 326 23.38 8.51 7.97
N GLN A 327 22.24 8.68 7.30
CA GLN A 327 21.65 10.00 7.03
C GLN A 327 21.27 10.73 8.32
N LEU A 328 20.74 10.04 9.33
CA LEU A 328 20.42 10.63 10.63
C LEU A 328 21.68 11.14 11.36
N ILE A 329 22.76 10.36 11.37
CA ILE A 329 24.04 10.79 11.95
C ILE A 329 24.57 12.03 11.23
N ALA A 330 24.60 11.99 9.89
CA ALA A 330 25.09 13.10 9.08
C ALA A 330 24.25 14.38 9.31
N ALA A 331 22.92 14.26 9.35
CA ALA A 331 22.03 15.39 9.60
C ALA A 331 22.23 16.02 10.99
N ARG A 332 22.51 15.20 12.03
CA ARG A 332 22.81 15.70 13.38
C ARG A 332 24.16 16.45 13.43
N ALA A 333 25.19 15.89 12.82
CA ALA A 333 26.51 16.54 12.75
C ALA A 333 26.47 17.85 11.94
N GLN A 334 25.69 17.86 10.86
CA GLN A 334 25.47 19.07 10.05
C GLN A 334 24.74 20.15 10.87
N LEU A 335 23.70 19.79 11.62
CA LEU A 335 22.96 20.73 12.45
C LEU A 335 23.85 21.42 13.49
N GLU A 336 24.72 20.66 14.17
CA GLU A 336 25.68 21.21 15.14
C GLU A 336 26.66 22.19 14.47
N SER A 337 27.19 21.82 13.30
CA SER A 337 28.10 22.66 12.52
C SER A 337 27.43 23.95 12.02
N ASP A 338 26.18 23.84 11.54
CA ASP A 338 25.40 24.98 11.05
C ASP A 338 25.05 25.95 12.19
N GLN A 339 24.73 25.43 13.39
CA GLN A 339 24.48 26.25 14.57
C GLN A 339 25.73 27.06 14.95
N ALA A 340 26.88 26.40 15.03
CA ALA A 340 28.15 27.08 15.32
C ALA A 340 28.47 28.15 14.27
N SER A 341 28.23 27.87 12.98
CA SER A 341 28.41 28.82 11.89
C SER A 341 27.47 30.03 12.00
N VAL A 342 26.19 29.81 12.31
CA VAL A 342 25.20 30.88 12.50
C VAL A 342 25.58 31.78 13.68
N ASP A 343 26.02 31.20 14.80
CA ASP A 343 26.40 31.97 15.98
C ASP A 343 27.68 32.79 15.73
N ALA A 344 28.68 32.22 15.06
CA ALA A 344 29.88 32.94 14.65
C ALA A 344 29.56 34.13 13.72
N ASN A 345 28.71 33.91 12.70
CA ASN A 345 28.29 34.96 11.77
C ASN A 345 27.47 36.07 12.45
N ARG A 346 26.68 35.74 13.48
CA ARG A 346 25.96 36.75 14.28
C ARG A 346 26.93 37.64 15.06
N ILE A 347 27.98 37.07 15.64
CA ILE A 347 29.02 37.83 16.36
C ILE A 347 29.78 38.74 15.38
N ALA A 348 30.19 38.20 14.23
CA ALA A 348 30.87 38.99 13.19
C ALA A 348 30.00 40.16 12.70
N LEU A 349 28.71 39.93 12.44
CA LEU A 349 27.77 41.00 12.06
C LEU A 349 27.63 42.07 13.15
N ALA A 350 27.61 41.68 14.42
CA ALA A 350 27.55 42.63 15.53
C ALA A 350 28.84 43.49 15.61
N GLY A 351 30.01 42.86 15.42
CA GLY A 351 31.29 43.55 15.38
C GLY A 351 31.37 44.60 14.26
N VAL A 352 31.07 44.20 13.02
CA VAL A 352 31.09 45.11 11.86
C VAL A 352 30.12 46.28 12.03
N ARG A 353 28.94 46.05 12.60
CA ARG A 353 27.98 47.14 12.88
C ARG A 353 28.47 48.14 13.92
N GLU A 354 29.27 47.69 14.89
CA GLU A 354 29.83 48.59 15.90
C GLU A 354 31.02 49.38 15.30
N GLU A 355 31.86 48.74 14.49
CA GLU A 355 32.94 49.40 13.72
C GLU A 355 32.40 50.51 12.81
N GLU A 356 31.40 50.20 11.98
CA GLU A 356 30.75 51.19 11.11
C GLU A 356 30.11 52.35 11.89
N ARG A 357 29.68 52.12 13.15
CA ARG A 357 29.10 53.14 14.01
C ARG A 357 30.16 54.06 14.62
N VAL A 358 31.37 53.57 14.88
CA VAL A 358 32.49 54.36 15.40
C VAL A 358 33.36 55.00 14.30
N GLY A 359 33.06 54.71 13.02
CA GLY A 359 33.70 55.35 11.87
C GLY A 359 35.11 54.84 11.56
N GLN A 360 35.43 53.62 11.99
CA GLN A 360 36.58 52.84 11.51
C GLN A 360 36.09 51.81 10.49
#